data_AF-A0A832GSY0-F1
#
_entry.id   AF-A0A832GSY0-F1
#
_cell.length_a   1.000
_cell.length_b   1.000
_cell.length_c   1.000
_cell.angle_alpha   90.00
_cell.angle_beta   90.00
_cell.angle_gamma   90.00
#
_symmetry.space_group_name_H-M   'P 1'
#
loop_
_entity.id
_entity.type
_entity.pdbx_description
1 polymer ?
#
loop_
_entity_poly.entity_id
_entity_poly.type
_entity_poly.pdbx_seq_one_letter_code
_entity_poly.pdbx_strand_id
1 'polypeptide(L)'
;MEINALCKLEAFRKFLILNVCQSFIPKEWMFNKEVFPEKIGEGSIIIIEAKYKELLGMIKNVKFVKAKEILKITYISKSGRTKLAWTKIKNEYGKVSGEASINSIVNLTLAGIIKPIKI
;
A
#
# COMPACT_ATOMS: atom_id res chain seq x y z
N MET A 1 -2.61 -15.41 -7.23
CA MET A 1 -1.30 -15.94 -6.77
C MET A 1 -1.15 -15.61 -5.30
N GLU A 2 -0.76 -16.57 -4.49
CA GLU A 2 -0.46 -16.32 -3.08
C GLU A 2 0.85 -15.52 -2.95
N ILE A 3 0.81 -14.50 -2.10
CA ILE A 3 1.95 -13.66 -1.75
C ILE A 3 2.27 -13.88 -0.29
N ASN A 4 3.53 -14.17 0.00
CA ASN A 4 4.08 -14.27 1.34
C ASN A 4 5.54 -13.81 1.29
N ALA A 5 5.78 -12.54 1.63
CA ALA A 5 7.08 -11.91 1.45
C ALA A 5 7.40 -10.93 2.59
N LEU A 6 8.69 -10.79 2.92
CA LEU A 6 9.18 -9.75 3.82
C LEU A 6 9.52 -8.49 3.00
N CYS A 7 9.04 -7.33 3.42
CA CYS A 7 9.41 -6.07 2.78
C CYS A 7 9.40 -4.89 3.76
N LYS A 8 10.09 -3.83 3.37
CA LYS A 8 10.00 -2.53 4.04
C LYS A 8 8.61 -1.92 3.86
N LEU A 9 8.17 -1.14 4.85
CA LEU A 9 6.95 -0.35 4.79
C LEU A 9 6.93 0.59 3.57
N GLU A 10 8.08 1.19 3.24
CA GLU A 10 8.23 2.08 2.08
C GLU A 10 7.94 1.36 0.76
N ALA A 11 8.32 0.09 0.62
CA ALA A 11 8.00 -0.72 -0.55
C ALA A 11 6.48 -0.95 -0.66
N PHE A 12 5.83 -1.28 0.46
CA PHE A 12 4.37 -1.45 0.48
C PHE A 12 3.64 -0.13 0.19
N ARG A 13 4.13 1.00 0.72
CA ARG A 13 3.62 2.34 0.40
C ARG A 13 3.73 2.64 -1.10
N LYS A 14 4.87 2.33 -1.72
CA LYS A 14 5.07 2.48 -3.17
C LYS A 14 4.05 1.64 -3.95
N PHE A 15 3.81 0.39 -3.54
CA PHE A 15 2.78 -0.46 -4.14
C PHE A 15 1.38 0.17 -4.08
N LEU A 16 0.98 0.74 -2.94
CA LEU A 16 -0.33 1.43 -2.81
C LEU A 16 -0.45 2.59 -3.78
N ILE A 17 0.59 3.43 -3.90
CA ILE A 17 0.60 4.58 -4.79
C ILE A 17 0.46 4.13 -6.25
N LEU A 18 1.23 3.13 -6.69
CA LEU A 18 1.17 2.58 -8.04
C LEU A 18 -0.24 2.07 -8.41
N ASN A 19 -0.97 1.49 -7.45
CA ASN A 19 -2.29 0.93 -7.72
C ASN A 19 -3.42 1.96 -7.65
N VAL A 20 -3.24 3.09 -6.95
CA VAL A 20 -4.39 3.90 -6.51
C VAL A 20 -4.28 5.37 -6.91
N CYS A 21 -3.12 5.99 -6.75
CA CYS A 21 -3.04 7.46 -6.83
C CYS A 21 -1.81 8.02 -7.55
N GLN A 22 -0.99 7.19 -8.20
CA GLN A 22 0.22 7.63 -8.90
C GLN A 22 -0.03 8.80 -9.87
N SER A 23 -1.17 8.82 -10.56
CA SER A 23 -1.49 9.85 -11.56
C SER A 23 -1.93 11.20 -11.00
N PHE A 24 -2.21 11.30 -9.69
CA PHE A 24 -2.75 12.53 -9.09
C PHE A 24 -2.23 12.85 -7.68
N ILE A 25 -1.37 12.02 -7.09
CA ILE A 25 -0.73 12.32 -5.82
C ILE A 25 0.18 13.57 -5.98
N PRO A 26 0.06 14.59 -5.10
CA PRO A 26 0.97 15.72 -5.08
C PRO A 26 2.42 15.28 -4.87
N LYS A 27 3.37 15.93 -5.56
CA LYS A 27 4.81 15.58 -5.47
C LYS A 27 5.31 15.58 -4.03
N GLU A 28 4.94 16.58 -3.24
CA GLU A 28 5.34 16.70 -1.82
C GLU A 28 4.93 15.49 -0.99
N TRP A 29 3.73 14.94 -1.22
CA TRP A 29 3.23 13.75 -0.53
C TRP A 29 3.84 12.47 -1.09
N MET A 30 4.17 12.46 -2.38
CA MET A 30 4.82 11.33 -3.04
C MET A 30 6.22 11.04 -2.50
N PHE A 31 6.97 12.07 -2.10
CA PHE A 31 8.31 11.93 -1.51
C PHE A 31 8.31 11.83 0.02
N ASN A 32 7.19 12.18 0.67
CA ASN A 32 7.07 12.03 2.11
C ASN A 32 6.75 10.56 2.50
N LYS A 33 7.68 9.94 3.23
CA LYS A 33 7.57 8.52 3.66
C LYS A 33 6.49 8.28 4.71
N GLU A 34 6.00 9.34 5.37
CA GLU A 34 4.95 9.26 6.38
C GLU A 34 3.55 9.45 5.78
N VAL A 35 3.43 9.77 4.48
CA VAL A 35 2.14 10.01 3.83
C VAL A 35 1.67 8.76 3.10
N PHE A 36 0.45 8.34 3.41
CA PHE A 36 -0.19 7.14 2.88
C PHE A 36 -1.57 7.46 2.29
N PRO A 37 -1.96 6.82 1.18
CA PRO A 37 -3.34 6.82 0.74
C PRO A 37 -4.18 5.91 1.66
N GLU A 38 -5.36 6.38 2.04
CA GLU A 38 -6.41 5.64 2.76
C GLU A 38 -7.71 5.75 1.96
N LYS A 39 -8.47 4.66 1.85
CA LYS A 39 -9.72 4.65 1.11
C LYS A 39 -10.67 3.61 1.67
N ILE A 40 -11.89 4.01 1.99
CA ILE A 40 -12.95 3.11 2.45
C ILE A 40 -14.18 3.44 1.61
N GLY A 41 -14.75 2.44 0.93
CA GLY A 41 -15.88 2.62 0.01
C GLY A 41 -15.50 2.83 -1.46
N GLU A 42 -16.48 2.70 -2.35
CA GLU A 42 -16.38 2.86 -3.82
C GLU A 42 -15.13 2.21 -4.46
N GLY A 43 -15.10 0.87 -4.39
CA GLY A 43 -14.17 0.05 -5.15
C GLY A 43 -13.04 -0.54 -4.29
N SER A 44 -11.96 0.21 -4.09
CA SER A 44 -10.76 -0.29 -3.39
C SER A 44 -10.74 0.12 -1.92
N ILE A 45 -10.34 -0.80 -1.05
CA ILE A 45 -10.19 -0.56 0.38
C ILE A 45 -8.70 -0.44 0.71
N ILE A 46 -8.30 0.64 1.37
CA ILE A 46 -7.00 0.83 1.98
C ILE A 46 -7.22 1.31 3.40
N ILE A 47 -6.74 0.55 4.37
CA ILE A 47 -6.88 0.88 5.79
C ILE A 47 -5.47 0.95 6.38
N ILE A 48 -5.15 2.10 7.00
CA ILE A 48 -3.88 2.32 7.70
C ILE A 48 -4.14 2.23 9.20
N GLU A 49 -3.64 1.16 9.83
CA GLU A 49 -3.66 0.96 11.28
C GLU A 49 -2.34 1.47 11.87
N ALA A 50 -2.40 2.56 12.63
CA ALA A 50 -1.23 3.27 13.16
C ALA A 50 -1.58 3.94 14.49
N LYS A 51 -0.58 4.15 15.36
CA LYS A 51 -0.78 4.85 16.64
C LYS A 51 -1.07 6.34 16.45
N TYR A 52 -0.39 6.97 15.50
CA TYR A 52 -0.62 8.38 15.17
C TYR A 52 -1.05 8.48 13.72
N LYS A 53 -2.17 9.17 13.49
CA LYS A 53 -2.74 9.38 12.17
C LYS A 53 -3.39 10.76 12.09
N GLU A 54 -3.00 11.53 11.10
CA GLU A 54 -3.52 12.88 10.81
C GLU A 54 -3.99 12.93 9.35
N LEU A 55 -5.18 13.49 9.11
CA LEU A 55 -5.69 13.70 7.75
C LEU A 55 -5.03 14.94 7.13
N LEU A 56 -4.39 14.78 5.98
CA LEU A 56 -3.82 15.89 5.21
C LEU A 56 -4.81 16.46 4.19
N GLY A 57 -5.70 15.63 3.65
CA GLY A 57 -6.69 16.04 2.66
C GLY A 57 -7.26 14.89 1.86
N MET A 58 -8.10 15.21 0.87
CA MET A 58 -8.77 14.24 0.01
C MET A 58 -8.71 14.67 -1.45
N ILE A 59 -8.37 13.74 -2.35
CA ILE A 59 -8.32 13.96 -3.80
C ILE A 59 -8.91 12.73 -4.48
N LYS A 60 -9.87 12.91 -5.40
CA LYS A 60 -10.50 11.83 -6.20
C LYS A 60 -10.91 10.60 -5.36
N ASN A 61 -11.61 10.84 -4.25
CA ASN A 61 -12.10 9.81 -3.33
C ASN A 61 -11.00 9.00 -2.60
N VAL A 62 -9.78 9.54 -2.53
CA VAL A 62 -8.67 9.00 -1.74
C VAL A 62 -8.31 10.00 -0.65
N LYS A 63 -8.33 9.55 0.61
CA LYS A 63 -7.81 10.34 1.75
C LYS A 63 -6.30 10.16 1.79
N PHE A 64 -5.58 11.23 2.07
CA PHE A 64 -4.15 11.17 2.32
C PHE A 64 -3.93 11.43 3.81
N VAL A 65 -3.28 10.49 4.47
CA VAL A 65 -3.01 10.56 5.90
C VAL A 65 -1.52 10.59 6.15
N LYS A 66 -1.08 11.44 7.09
CA LYS A 66 0.24 11.34 7.69
C LYS A 66 0.15 10.36 8.85
N ALA A 67 0.90 9.27 8.79
CA ALA A 67 0.81 8.17 9.75
C ALA A 67 2.19 7.79 10.30
N LYS A 68 2.26 7.57 11.62
CA LYS A 68 3.46 7.13 12.35
C LYS A 68 3.15 5.92 13.23
N GLU A 69 4.17 5.11 13.47
CA GLU A 69 4.04 3.84 14.20
C GLU A 69 2.95 2.93 13.58
N ILE A 70 3.04 2.71 12.27
CA ILE A 70 2.13 1.81 11.54
C ILE A 70 2.33 0.38 12.01
N LEU A 71 1.22 -0.28 12.33
CA LEU A 71 1.16 -1.68 12.75
C LEU A 71 0.72 -2.59 11.61
N LYS A 72 -0.27 -2.15 10.83
CA LYS A 72 -0.84 -2.93 9.74
C LYS A 72 -1.39 -2.03 8.65
N ILE A 73 -1.28 -2.48 7.41
CA ILE A 73 -1.97 -1.90 6.26
C ILE A 73 -2.74 -2.99 5.55
N THR A 74 -4.02 -2.75 5.27
CA THR A 74 -4.85 -3.65 4.47
C THR A 74 -5.14 -3.01 3.12
N TYR A 75 -4.98 -3.76 2.03
CA TYR A 75 -5.31 -3.37 0.66
C TYR A 75 -6.25 -4.39 0.02
N ILE A 76 -7.36 -3.91 -0.52
CA ILE A 76 -8.27 -4.69 -1.37
C ILE A 76 -8.49 -3.88 -2.65
N SER A 77 -8.16 -4.48 -3.79
CA SER A 77 -8.39 -3.86 -5.10
C SER A 77 -9.88 -3.69 -5.42
N LYS A 78 -10.21 -2.78 -6.34
CA LYS A 78 -11.61 -2.55 -6.78
C LYS A 78 -12.32 -3.81 -7.28
N SER A 79 -11.61 -4.72 -7.93
CA SER A 79 -12.17 -5.99 -8.41
C SER A 79 -12.26 -7.07 -7.33
N GLY A 80 -11.72 -6.82 -6.13
CA GLY A 80 -11.60 -7.82 -5.06
C GLY A 80 -10.59 -8.94 -5.31
N ARG A 81 -9.94 -8.99 -6.48
CA ARG A 81 -9.00 -10.06 -6.89
C ARG A 81 -7.62 -9.96 -6.24
N THR A 82 -7.28 -8.79 -5.71
CA THR A 82 -6.09 -8.61 -4.88
C THR A 82 -6.53 -8.21 -3.49
N LYS A 83 -6.09 -8.98 -2.50
CA LYS A 83 -6.29 -8.76 -1.06
C LYS A 83 -4.96 -8.99 -0.37
N LEU A 84 -4.33 -7.93 0.11
CA LEU A 84 -3.01 -7.99 0.73
C LEU A 84 -3.03 -7.27 2.07
N ALA A 85 -2.30 -7.80 3.03
CA ALA A 85 -2.01 -7.13 4.29
C ALA A 85 -0.49 -7.03 4.46
N TRP A 86 0.00 -5.84 4.81
CA TRP A 86 1.33 -5.67 5.37
C TRP A 86 1.20 -5.56 6.89
N THR A 87 1.91 -6.40 7.64
CA THR A 87 1.91 -6.38 9.11
C THR A 87 3.32 -6.18 9.62
N LYS A 88 3.51 -5.23 10.54
CA LYS A 88 4.80 -4.91 11.14
C LYS A 88 5.37 -6.11 11.88
N ILE A 89 6.68 -6.33 11.70
CA ILE A 89 7.46 -7.30 12.47
C ILE A 89 8.43 -6.55 13.38
N LYS A 90 9.31 -5.73 12.80
CA LYS A 90 10.33 -4.98 13.53
C LYS A 90 10.77 -3.77 12.72
N ASN A 91 11.00 -2.64 13.40
CA ASN A 91 11.44 -1.39 12.77
C ASN A 91 10.54 -1.02 11.58
N GLU A 92 11.13 -0.77 10.41
CA GLU A 92 10.47 -0.48 9.14
C GLU A 92 10.08 -1.72 8.33
N TYR A 93 10.34 -2.93 8.86
CA TYR A 93 10.08 -4.18 8.17
C TYR A 93 8.78 -4.84 8.63
N GLY A 94 8.11 -5.46 7.68
CA GLY A 94 6.92 -6.26 7.91
C GLY A 94 6.77 -7.35 6.88
N LYS A 95 5.69 -8.12 7.05
CA LYS A 95 5.32 -9.23 6.17
C LYS A 95 4.12 -8.82 5.34
N VAL A 96 4.23 -8.97 4.02
CA VAL A 96 3.10 -8.91 3.09
C VAL A 96 2.54 -10.31 2.92
N SER A 97 1.25 -10.47 3.16
CA SER A 97 0.54 -11.74 2.94
C SER A 97 -0.80 -11.53 2.26
N GLY A 98 -1.21 -12.48 1.41
CA GLY A 98 -2.55 -12.56 0.84
C GLY A 98 -2.54 -13.00 -0.62
N GLU A 99 -3.54 -12.59 -1.38
CA GLU A 99 -3.70 -12.96 -2.79
C GLU A 99 -3.50 -11.76 -3.70
N ALA A 100 -2.74 -11.95 -4.77
CA ALA A 100 -2.54 -10.96 -5.82
C ALA A 100 -3.00 -11.47 -7.18
N SER A 101 -3.71 -10.60 -7.91
CA SER A 101 -3.92 -10.73 -9.35
C SER A 101 -2.63 -10.47 -10.13
N ILE A 102 -2.57 -10.90 -11.40
CA ILE A 102 -1.41 -10.71 -12.29
C ILE A 102 -1.02 -9.23 -12.41
N ASN A 103 -2.00 -8.33 -12.54
CA ASN A 103 -1.73 -6.88 -12.59
C ASN A 103 -1.06 -6.39 -11.29
N SER A 104 -1.49 -6.91 -10.14
CA SER A 104 -0.85 -6.57 -8.88
C SER A 104 0.54 -7.17 -8.72
N ILE A 105 0.86 -8.31 -9.34
CA ILE A 105 2.21 -8.89 -9.37
C ILE A 105 3.21 -7.92 -10.03
N VAL A 106 2.82 -7.30 -11.15
CA VAL A 106 3.65 -6.29 -11.82
C VAL A 106 3.95 -5.14 -10.87
N ASN A 107 2.92 -4.59 -10.22
CA ASN A 107 3.09 -3.48 -9.26
C ASN A 107 3.87 -3.90 -8.01
N LEU A 108 3.73 -5.13 -7.52
CA LEU A 108 4.52 -5.67 -6.41
C LEU A 108 6.01 -5.78 -6.79
N THR A 109 6.30 -6.17 -8.03
CA THR A 109 7.66 -6.25 -8.57
C THR A 109 8.27 -4.85 -8.72
N LEU A 110 7.53 -3.90 -9.32
CA LEU A 110 7.96 -2.50 -9.44
C LEU A 110 8.18 -1.82 -8.07
N ALA A 111 7.41 -2.24 -7.06
CA ALA A 111 7.56 -1.80 -5.69
C ALA A 111 8.76 -2.45 -4.96
N GLY A 112 9.37 -3.49 -5.53
CA GLY A 112 10.49 -4.22 -4.94
C GLY A 112 10.08 -5.17 -3.82
N ILE A 113 8.82 -5.62 -3.78
CA ILE A 113 8.31 -6.54 -2.75
C ILE A 113 8.59 -8.00 -3.13
N ILE A 114 8.46 -8.32 -4.42
CA ILE A 114 8.74 -9.65 -4.97
C ILE A 114 9.76 -9.54 -6.11
N LYS A 115 10.48 -10.63 -6.35
CA LYS A 115 11.44 -10.71 -7.47
C LYS A 115 10.69 -10.84 -8.80
N PRO A 116 11.29 -10.39 -9.92
CA PRO A 116 10.75 -10.63 -11.25
C PRO A 116 10.54 -12.13 -11.47
N ILE A 117 9.40 -12.50 -12.05
CA ILE A 117 9.18 -13.86 -12.54
C ILE A 117 10.13 -14.04 -13.73
N LYS A 118 11.09 -14.96 -13.63
CA LYS A 118 11.84 -15.41 -14.80
C LYS A 118 10.87 -16.23 -15.65
N ILE A 119 10.59 -15.74 -16.85
CA ILE A 119 9.83 -16.45 -17.89
C ILE A 119 10.81 -17.34 -18.65
#